data_AF-A0AAP2Z2B0-F1
#
_entry.id   AF-A0AAP2Z2B0-F1
#
_cell.length_a   1.000
_cell.length_b   1.000
_cell.length_c   1.000
_cell.angle_alpha   90.00
_cell.angle_beta   90.00
_cell.angle_gamma   90.00
#
_symmetry.space_group_name_H-M   'P 1'
#
loop_
_entity.id
_entity.type
_entity.pdbx_description
1 polymer ?
#
loop_
_entity_poly.entity_id
_entity_poly.type
_entity_poly.pdbx_seq_one_letter_code
_entity_poly.pdbx_strand_id
1 'polypeptide(L)'
;MNDLTGFQRDLLYVSAGLDEPHGLAIKDELDDYYESEIHHGRLYPNLDTLVDKGLLEKGEADRRTNVYSVTRRGRREIEARRDWEGQYVADLLSE
;
A
#
# COMPACT_ATOMS: atom_id res chain seq x y z
N MET A 1 -6.23 10.63 -1.95
CA MET A 1 -5.79 9.47 -2.76
C MET A 1 -5.96 9.65 -4.28
N ASN A 2 -6.41 10.81 -4.78
CA ASN A 2 -6.67 11.04 -6.21
C ASN A 2 -5.38 11.14 -7.06
N ASP A 3 -4.24 11.28 -6.39
CA ASP A 3 -2.90 11.46 -6.95
C ASP A 3 -2.06 10.19 -6.91
N LEU A 4 -2.65 9.05 -6.51
CA LEU A 4 -2.02 7.74 -6.53
C LEU A 4 -2.46 6.95 -7.77
N THR A 5 -1.51 6.25 -8.39
CA THR A 5 -1.87 5.21 -9.38
C THR A 5 -2.59 4.05 -8.69
N GLY A 6 -3.30 3.23 -9.46
CA GLY A 6 -3.93 2.01 -8.90
C GLY A 6 -2.93 1.13 -8.16
N PHE A 7 -1.75 0.93 -8.76
CA PHE A 7 -0.66 0.16 -8.15
C PHE A 7 -0.13 0.76 -6.84
N GLN A 8 0.00 2.09 -6.75
CA GLN A 8 0.40 2.76 -5.50
C GLN A 8 -0.65 2.63 -4.40
N ARG A 9 -1.93 2.68 -4.77
CA ARG A 9 -3.01 2.45 -3.81
C ARG A 9 -3.00 1.01 -3.30
N ASP A 10 -2.83 0.05 -4.20
CA ASP A 10 -2.79 -1.37 -3.82
C ASP A 10 -1.59 -1.65 -2.91
N LEU A 11 -0.42 -1.05 -3.20
CA LEU A 11 0.75 -1.07 -2.31
C LEU A 11 0.44 -0.52 -0.92
N LEU A 12 -0.23 0.63 -0.83
CA LEU A 12 -0.60 1.25 0.44
C LEU A 12 -1.56 0.34 1.23
N TYR A 13 -2.52 -0.30 0.56
CA TYR A 13 -3.46 -1.23 1.20
C TYR A 13 -2.77 -2.49 1.72
N VAL A 14 -1.96 -3.14 0.89
CA VAL A 14 -1.20 -4.34 1.30
C VAL A 14 -0.28 -3.99 2.46
N SER A 15 0.45 -2.88 2.39
CA SER A 15 1.32 -2.42 3.49
C SER A 15 0.52 -2.12 4.78
N ALA A 16 -0.75 -1.71 4.68
CA ALA A 16 -1.61 -1.45 5.83
C ALA A 16 -2.13 -2.74 6.50
N GLY A 17 -2.28 -3.81 5.72
CA GLY A 17 -2.79 -5.10 6.18
C GLY A 17 -1.73 -5.98 6.84
N LEU A 18 -0.45 -5.66 6.66
CA LEU A 18 0.69 -6.39 7.20
C LEU A 18 1.31 -5.64 8.39
N ASP A 19 1.95 -6.38 9.30
CA ASP A 19 2.65 -5.81 10.46
C ASP A 19 4.11 -5.50 10.10
N GLU A 20 4.40 -4.21 9.87
CA GLU A 20 5.73 -3.67 9.49
C GLU A 20 6.48 -4.49 8.42
N PRO A 21 5.85 -4.80 7.27
CA PRO A 21 6.41 -5.73 6.30
C PRO A 21 7.71 -5.21 5.66
N HIS A 22 8.60 -6.14 5.33
CA HIS A 22 9.69 -5.87 4.41
C HIS A 22 9.18 -5.73 2.97
N GLY A 23 9.96 -5.06 2.12
CA GLY A 23 9.62 -4.88 0.70
C GLY A 23 9.33 -6.20 -0.04
N LEU A 24 10.00 -7.30 0.33
CA LEU A 24 9.75 -8.61 -0.26
C LEU A 24 8.39 -9.19 0.15
N ALA A 25 7.98 -9.04 1.41
CA ALA A 25 6.66 -9.51 1.85
C ALA A 25 5.53 -8.78 1.13
N ILE A 26 5.66 -7.47 0.92
CA ILE A 26 4.70 -6.69 0.11
C ILE A 26 4.69 -7.16 -1.35
N LYS A 27 5.87 -7.50 -1.90
CA LYS A 27 5.98 -8.02 -3.27
C LYS A 27 5.22 -9.33 -3.40
N ASP A 28 5.44 -10.28 -2.49
CA ASP A 28 4.87 -11.62 -2.57
C ASP A 28 3.33 -11.55 -2.54
N GLU A 29 2.73 -10.75 -1.65
CA GLU A 29 1.28 -10.51 -1.63
C GLU A 29 0.73 -9.92 -2.94
N LEU A 30 1.46 -9.00 -3.56
CA LEU A 30 1.02 -8.39 -4.80
C LEU A 30 1.27 -9.27 -6.03
N ASP A 31 2.32 -10.08 -6.03
CA ASP A 31 2.57 -11.07 -7.08
C ASP A 31 1.44 -12.10 -7.11
N ASP A 32 1.03 -12.57 -5.93
CA ASP A 32 -0.11 -13.47 -5.76
C ASP A 32 -1.42 -12.79 -6.22
N TYR A 33 -1.67 -11.54 -5.81
CA TYR A 33 -2.87 -10.80 -6.20
C TYR A 33 -2.97 -10.52 -7.70
N TYR A 34 -1.86 -10.15 -8.35
CA TYR A 34 -1.83 -9.88 -9.79
C TYR A 34 -1.56 -11.12 -10.64
N GLU A 35 -1.43 -12.30 -10.02
CA GLU A 35 -1.03 -13.55 -10.66
C GLU A 35 0.18 -13.38 -11.61
N SER A 36 1.09 -12.47 -11.26
CA SER A 36 2.20 -12.07 -12.12
C SER A 36 3.35 -11.45 -11.33
N GLU A 37 4.58 -11.71 -11.79
CA GLU A 37 5.78 -11.21 -11.11
C GLU A 37 5.93 -9.69 -11.26
N ILE A 38 6.00 -8.98 -10.13
CA ILE A 38 6.30 -7.56 -10.08
C ILE A 38 7.81 -7.35 -10.04
N HIS A 39 8.33 -6.67 -11.05
CA HIS A 39 9.72 -6.29 -11.07
C HIS A 39 10.07 -5.29 -9.94
N HIS A 40 11.26 -5.47 -9.35
CA HIS A 40 11.78 -4.57 -8.31
C HIS A 40 11.84 -3.11 -8.74
N GLY A 41 12.14 -2.84 -10.02
CA GLY A 41 12.15 -1.50 -10.61
C GLY A 41 10.77 -0.84 -10.70
N ARG A 42 9.68 -1.60 -10.51
CA ARG A 42 8.33 -1.08 -10.34
C ARG A 42 7.97 -0.95 -8.87
N LEU A 43 8.31 -1.94 -8.05
CA LEU A 43 7.96 -1.96 -6.63
C LEU A 43 8.58 -0.81 -5.84
N TYR A 44 9.92 -0.74 -5.80
CA TYR A 44 10.63 0.17 -4.89
C TYR A 44 10.41 1.65 -5.22
N PRO A 45 10.43 2.09 -6.49
CA PRO A 45 10.12 3.50 -6.79
C PRO A 45 8.71 3.91 -6.35
N ASN A 46 7.73 2.98 -6.36
CA ASN A 46 6.39 3.27 -5.88
C ASN A 46 6.32 3.28 -4.34
N LEU A 47 7.05 2.41 -3.65
CA LEU A 47 7.20 2.48 -2.19
C LEU A 47 7.87 3.80 -1.76
N ASP A 48 8.97 4.19 -2.41
CA ASP A 48 9.64 5.45 -2.13
C ASP A 48 8.71 6.65 -2.42
N THR A 49 7.90 6.60 -3.50
CA THR A 49 6.88 7.63 -3.76
C THR A 49 5.84 7.74 -2.62
N LEU A 50 5.40 6.60 -2.06
CA LEU A 50 4.45 6.60 -0.95
C LEU A 50 5.08 7.14 0.34
N VAL A 51 6.38 6.90 0.54
CA VAL A 51 7.17 7.46 1.64
C VAL A 51 7.34 8.97 1.47
N ASP A 52 7.69 9.45 0.28
CA ASP A 52 7.83 10.87 -0.03
C ASP A 52 6.51 11.65 0.14
N LYS A 53 5.39 10.99 -0.18
CA LYS A 53 4.04 11.54 0.08
C LYS A 53 3.63 11.46 1.55
N GLY A 54 4.45 10.86 2.43
CA GLY A 54 4.20 10.69 3.85
C GLY A 54 3.06 9.74 4.18
N LEU A 55 2.73 8.82 3.27
CA LEU A 55 1.69 7.80 3.46
C LEU A 55 2.26 6.54 4.10
N LEU A 56 3.51 6.22 3.78
CA LEU A 56 4.32 5.21 4.43
C LEU A 56 5.50 5.88 5.17
N GLU A 57 5.98 5.20 6.19
CA GLU A 57 7.27 5.44 6.81
C GLU A 57 8.19 4.27 6.49
N LYS A 58 9.45 4.58 6.17
CA LYS A 58 10.48 3.59 5.87
C LYS A 58 11.39 3.45 7.10
N GLY A 59 11.36 2.29 7.73
CA GLY A 59 12.28 1.91 8.79
C GLY A 59 13.40 1.00 8.27
N GLU A 60 14.45 0.85 9.06
CA GLU A 60 15.55 -0.07 8.80
C GLU A 60 15.49 -1.20 9.84
N ALA A 61 15.17 -2.43 9.40
CA ALA A 61 15.22 -3.61 10.28
C ALA A 61 16.66 -4.10 10.46
N ASP A 62 17.43 -4.05 9.37
CA ASP A 62 18.87 -4.29 9.35
C ASP A 62 19.53 -3.49 8.20
N ARG A 63 20.86 -3.58 8.09
CA ARG A 63 21.67 -2.85 7.08
C ARG A 63 21.25 -3.04 5.62
N ARG A 64 20.42 -4.02 5.32
CA ARG A 64 19.98 -4.41 3.96
C ARG A 64 18.46 -4.50 3.82
N THR A 65 17.72 -4.54 4.93
CA THR A 65 16.29 -4.80 4.94
C THR A 65 15.50 -3.60 5.46
N ASN A 66 14.72 -2.98 4.58
CA ASN A 66 13.78 -1.92 4.94
C ASN A 66 12.44 -2.51 5.36
N VAL A 67 11.81 -1.91 6.36
CA VAL A 67 10.40 -2.14 6.73
C VAL A 67 9.55 -0.94 6.34
N TYR A 68 8.27 -1.18 6.07
CA TYR A 68 7.34 -0.14 5.66
C TYR A 68 6.11 -0.16 6.58
N SER A 69 5.83 0.97 7.21
CA SER A 69 4.71 1.09 8.16
C SER A 69 3.78 2.23 7.72
N VAL A 70 2.47 2.00 7.76
CA VAL A 70 1.50 3.03 7.36
C VAL A 70 1.43 4.14 8.39
N THR A 71 1.63 5.38 7.94
CA THR A 71 1.58 6.55 8.81
C THR A 71 0.15 6.88 9.21
N ARG A 72 -0.02 7.77 10.21
CA ARG A 72 -1.34 8.34 10.52
C ARG A 72 -1.99 9.02 9.31
N ARG A 73 -1.21 9.63 8.42
CA ARG A 73 -1.72 10.23 7.19
C ARG A 73 -2.18 9.16 6.21
N GLY A 74 -1.40 8.10 6.02
CA GLY A 74 -1.78 6.95 5.20
C GLY A 74 -3.10 6.33 5.64
N ARG A 75 -3.28 6.13 6.96
CA ARG A 75 -4.55 5.62 7.52
C ARG A 75 -5.75 6.52 7.19
N ARG A 76 -5.62 7.84 7.36
CA ARG A 76 -6.70 8.78 7.01
C ARG A 76 -7.05 8.75 5.53
N GLU A 77 -6.06 8.60 4.65
CA GLU A 77 -6.32 8.50 3.20
C GLU A 77 -7.07 7.20 2.87
N ILE A 78 -6.72 6.09 3.52
CA ILE A 78 -7.44 4.81 3.39
C ILE A 78 -8.88 4.94 3.89
N GLU A 79 -9.10 5.54 5.06
CA GLU A 79 -10.45 5.80 5.62
C GLU A 79 -11.29 6.65 4.65
N ALA A 80 -10.77 7.80 4.21
CA ALA A 80 -11.48 8.66 3.28
C ALA A 80 -11.80 7.96 1.95
N ARG A 81 -10.91 7.06 1.50
CA ARG A 81 -11.15 6.27 0.30
C ARG A 81 -12.24 5.22 0.51
N ARG A 82 -12.26 4.54 1.66
CA ARG A 82 -13.31 3.58 2.04
C ARG A 82 -14.68 4.25 2.15
N ASP A 83 -14.74 5.42 2.75
CA ASP A 83 -15.98 6.21 2.83
C ASP A 83 -16.49 6.58 1.44
N TRP A 84 -15.59 7.01 0.54
CA TRP A 84 -15.93 7.31 -0.84
C TRP A 84 -16.41 6.07 -1.60
N GLU A 85 -15.71 4.92 -1.49
CA GLU A 85 -16.14 3.66 -2.11
C GLU A 85 -17.54 3.26 -1.63
N GLY A 86 -17.78 3.37 -0.32
CA GLY A 86 -19.06 3.07 0.31
C GLY A 86 -20.24 3.85 -0.26
N GLN A 87 -20.05 5.10 -0.71
CA GLN A 87 -21.11 5.90 -1.34
C GLN A 87 -21.70 5.27 -2.61
N TYR A 88 -20.98 4.34 -3.24
CA TYR A 88 -21.38 3.71 -4.50
C TYR A 88 -21.67 2.22 -4.37
N VAL A 89 -20.94 1.51 -3.50
CA VAL A 89 -21.03 0.05 -3.41
C VAL A 89 -21.62 -0.46 -2.09
N ALA A 90 -21.91 0.40 -1.11
CA ALA A 90 -22.43 -0.07 0.18
C ALA A 90 -23.75 -0.84 0.02
N ASP A 91 -24.70 -0.29 -0.76
CA ASP A 91 -25.98 -0.95 -0.99
C ASP A 91 -25.80 -2.29 -1.73
N LEU A 92 -24.92 -2.32 -2.75
CA LEU A 92 -24.61 -3.53 -3.52
C LEU A 92 -23.98 -4.65 -2.66
N LEU A 93 -23.17 -4.29 -1.67
CA LEU A 93 -22.45 -5.25 -0.82
C LEU A 93 -23.21 -5.62 0.46
N SER A 94 -24.41 -5.06 0.67
CA SER A 94 -25.24 -5.28 1.87
C SER A 94 -26.22 -6.45 1.75
N GLU A 95 -26.23 -7.15 0.60
CA GLU A 95 -27.07 -8.32 0.31
C GLU A 95 -26.45 -9.66 0.75
#